data_AF-A0A927CU36-F1
#
_entry.id   AF-A0A927CU36-F1
#
_cell.length_a   1.000
_cell.length_b   1.000
_cell.length_c   1.000
_cell.angle_alpha   90.00
_cell.angle_beta   90.00
_cell.angle_gamma   90.00
#
_symmetry.space_group_name_H-M   'P 1'
#
loop_
_entity.id
_entity.type
_entity.pdbx_description
1 polymer ?
#
loop_
_entity_poly.entity_id
_entity_poly.type
_entity_poly.pdbx_seq_one_letter_code
_entity_poly.pdbx_strand_id
1 'polypeptide(L)'
;MLISDVKPDIGSMVSFFDYRHHFYTKVIIYFTHNEINMRAILLFAENITLERLEVYVNGNWVEKKGNPHLYGLVLTQHQSVHEIAKRIRDNEQQEKAQLEERFRAFICELAEQFPKTMPSLYPTRCVVADDFLSIMVYVENGEDIVTSKIETNLYFPDDSNDVQTLLNSYRAEILKSVMRENDAFYMMTIPYEGDKLQYVSVYLEGYCSHCHDWKKSYLRTMLELNPDTIAAENEKLLVPFVGKFMCPTCEAEVADERVVVKDTMTGRTVREQEIVYCRLLGSKENEREIRNILHVALGHQAYFEGYEDYFWNAYCYAALQNWDEFLHELTNVELQHGLEVFGIYEDDSLLEEVSQQFLSDEEKMDFWRKANEETIAHYLMITVFGWNIPKEIERIGLNRAEFIFRYLPCPPELENLRRELISQLFIKSPEELTMLQETMNAQKRQIHALRQENGRLTNKLGEAYKQVSKAEEKSHCDSQIVRNKADIQKIHHLKGLIEELKNEIERLTIENPQEELIEEVELTEEPIEEGICSDDVLEGKTILILGGYRTHLDNQHRTYQVITHDTRRLDPDFYERLKKADIIVVLTRYISHRAMWEAKEYAILEQKPIYYTSFTNIPRIAHMIAVKEQQM
;
A
#
# COMPACT_ATOMS: atom_id res chain seq x y z
N MET A 1 -26.10 -34.91 25.74
CA MET A 1 -25.26 -33.78 25.30
C MET A 1 -23.91 -34.36 24.90
N LEU A 2 -23.51 -34.23 23.64
CA LEU A 2 -22.20 -34.65 23.13
C LEU A 2 -21.41 -33.38 22.82
N ILE A 3 -20.21 -33.23 23.37
CA ILE A 3 -19.30 -32.13 23.00
C ILE A 3 -18.24 -32.71 22.07
N SER A 4 -18.08 -32.14 20.89
CA SER A 4 -16.98 -32.49 19.97
C SER A 4 -16.20 -31.23 19.60
N ASP A 5 -14.91 -31.42 19.30
CA ASP A 5 -13.99 -30.38 18.83
C ASP A 5 -13.77 -29.20 19.79
N VAL A 6 -13.10 -29.48 20.91
CA VAL A 6 -12.47 -28.45 21.75
C VAL A 6 -11.01 -28.33 21.31
N LYS A 7 -10.68 -27.30 20.52
CA LYS A 7 -9.29 -26.98 20.18
C LYS A 7 -9.03 -25.50 20.46
N PRO A 8 -7.98 -25.16 21.22
CA PRO A 8 -7.55 -23.76 21.31
C PRO A 8 -7.10 -23.30 19.92
N ASP A 9 -7.53 -22.10 19.52
CA ASP A 9 -7.09 -21.51 18.25
C ASP A 9 -5.65 -21.01 18.37
N ILE A 10 -4.72 -21.83 17.87
CA ILE A 10 -3.28 -21.55 17.89
C ILE A 10 -2.98 -20.21 17.21
N GLY A 11 -3.68 -19.85 16.13
CA GLY A 11 -3.47 -18.58 15.43
C GLY A 11 -3.81 -17.36 16.28
N SER A 12 -4.87 -17.46 17.09
CA SER A 12 -5.22 -16.44 18.09
C SER A 12 -4.24 -16.42 19.28
N MET A 13 -3.60 -17.56 19.60
CA MET A 13 -2.56 -17.67 20.63
C MET A 13 -1.20 -17.11 20.19
N VAL A 14 -0.95 -16.81 18.91
CA VAL A 14 0.36 -16.26 18.49
C VAL A 14 0.49 -14.75 18.76
N SER A 15 -0.61 -14.01 18.95
CA SER A 15 -0.65 -12.55 19.22
C SER A 15 -0.40 -12.16 20.70
N PHE A 16 0.58 -12.79 21.32
CA PHE A 16 0.56 -13.13 22.75
C PHE A 16 0.89 -12.01 23.76
N PHE A 17 1.49 -10.90 23.34
CA PHE A 17 2.06 -9.91 24.27
C PHE A 17 1.28 -8.60 24.40
N ASP A 18 0.17 -8.43 23.69
CA ASP A 18 -0.68 -7.26 23.87
C ASP A 18 -1.91 -7.66 24.69
N TYR A 19 -2.08 -7.03 25.86
CA TYR A 19 -3.22 -7.18 26.79
C TYR A 19 -4.60 -6.92 26.15
N ARG A 20 -4.61 -6.62 24.84
CA ARG A 20 -5.74 -6.23 24.02
C ARG A 20 -6.33 -7.39 23.21
N HIS A 21 -5.65 -8.54 23.09
CA HIS A 21 -6.16 -9.66 22.32
C HIS A 21 -6.91 -10.64 23.23
N HIS A 22 -8.21 -10.78 22.99
CA HIS A 22 -9.06 -11.72 23.72
C HIS A 22 -8.99 -13.08 23.01
N PHE A 23 -8.36 -14.05 23.65
CA PHE A 23 -8.40 -15.44 23.20
C PHE A 23 -9.84 -15.96 23.31
N TYR A 24 -10.29 -16.73 22.33
CA TYR A 24 -11.55 -17.44 22.43
C TYR A 24 -11.40 -18.89 21.96
N THR A 25 -11.96 -19.82 22.73
CA THR A 25 -12.09 -21.22 22.32
C THR A 25 -13.50 -21.47 21.80
N LYS A 26 -13.61 -22.02 20.59
CA LYS A 26 -14.87 -22.47 20.01
C LYS A 26 -15.21 -23.87 20.53
N VAL A 27 -16.42 -24.05 21.05
CA VAL A 27 -16.92 -25.34 21.55
C VAL A 27 -18.26 -25.65 20.89
N ILE A 28 -18.35 -26.82 20.26
CA ILE A 28 -19.58 -27.28 19.62
C ILE A 28 -20.28 -28.28 20.56
N ILE A 29 -21.50 -27.94 20.96
CA ILE A 29 -22.33 -28.72 21.87
C ILE A 29 -23.54 -29.27 21.13
N TYR A 30 -23.64 -30.58 21.03
CA TYR A 30 -24.80 -31.28 20.46
C TYR A 30 -25.76 -31.70 21.58
N PHE A 31 -27.04 -31.37 21.43
CA PHE A 31 -28.08 -31.70 22.39
C PHE A 31 -29.45 -31.88 21.71
N THR A 32 -30.40 -32.49 22.42
CA THR A 32 -31.77 -32.74 21.95
C THR A 32 -32.76 -31.98 22.80
N HIS A 33 -33.76 -31.35 22.19
CA HIS A 33 -34.89 -30.79 22.94
C HIS A 33 -36.16 -30.91 22.11
N ASN A 34 -37.19 -31.50 22.73
CA ASN A 34 -38.43 -31.93 22.07
C ASN A 34 -38.17 -32.82 20.84
N GLU A 35 -37.31 -33.84 21.00
CA GLU A 35 -36.93 -34.81 19.93
C GLU A 35 -36.19 -34.21 18.73
N ILE A 36 -35.91 -32.90 18.74
CA ILE A 36 -35.16 -32.23 17.70
C ILE A 36 -33.66 -32.18 18.08
N ASN A 37 -32.80 -32.67 17.19
CA ASN A 37 -31.35 -32.55 17.31
C ASN A 37 -30.89 -31.12 17.05
N MET A 38 -30.11 -30.56 17.98
CA MET A 38 -29.56 -29.20 17.92
C MET A 38 -28.06 -29.20 18.19
N ARG A 39 -27.35 -28.22 17.63
CA ARG A 39 -25.96 -27.91 17.98
C ARG A 39 -25.79 -26.43 18.30
N ALA A 40 -25.17 -26.13 19.43
CA ALA A 40 -24.78 -24.79 19.82
C ALA A 40 -23.28 -24.61 19.64
N ILE A 41 -22.86 -23.51 19.04
CA ILE A 41 -21.47 -23.08 18.94
C ILE A 41 -21.28 -22.00 20.00
N LEU A 42 -20.51 -22.32 21.05
CA LEU A 42 -20.17 -21.43 22.14
C LEU A 42 -18.75 -20.89 21.97
N LEU A 43 -18.58 -19.61 22.26
CA LEU A 43 -17.29 -18.92 22.36
C LEU A 43 -16.91 -18.76 23.82
N PHE A 44 -15.79 -19.34 24.20
CA PHE A 44 -15.21 -19.26 25.53
C PHE A 44 -14.11 -18.18 25.53
N ALA A 45 -14.46 -16.98 25.97
CA ALA A 45 -13.51 -15.91 26.31
C ALA A 45 -13.53 -15.72 27.85
N GLU A 46 -13.50 -14.47 28.35
CA GLU A 46 -13.77 -14.20 29.79
C GLU A 46 -15.18 -14.66 30.22
N ASN A 47 -16.14 -14.52 29.31
CA ASN A 47 -17.52 -14.98 29.46
C ASN A 47 -17.88 -15.95 28.34
N ILE A 48 -18.72 -16.93 28.66
CA ILE A 48 -19.24 -17.88 27.67
C ILE A 48 -20.36 -17.19 26.89
N THR A 49 -20.20 -17.07 25.58
CA THR A 49 -21.19 -16.46 24.70
C THR A 49 -21.65 -17.46 23.64
N LEU A 50 -22.93 -17.42 23.28
CA LEU A 50 -23.48 -18.23 22.20
C LEU A 50 -23.26 -17.49 20.88
N GLU A 51 -22.43 -18.06 19.99
CA GLU A 51 -22.19 -17.52 18.64
C GLU A 51 -23.33 -17.90 17.71
N ARG A 52 -23.67 -19.19 17.67
CA ARG A 52 -24.66 -19.73 16.75
C ARG A 52 -25.39 -20.92 17.34
N LEU A 53 -26.67 -21.06 17.00
CA LEU A 53 -27.48 -22.22 17.36
C LEU A 53 -28.11 -22.78 16.10
N GLU A 54 -27.92 -24.07 15.87
CA GLU A 54 -28.36 -24.76 14.66
C GLU A 54 -29.23 -25.97 15.02
N VAL A 55 -30.12 -26.28 14.10
CA VAL A 55 -31.08 -27.38 14.17
C VAL A 55 -30.82 -28.32 13.02
N TYR A 56 -30.89 -29.62 13.27
CA TYR A 56 -30.74 -30.63 12.22
C TYR A 56 -32.08 -30.84 11.51
N VAL A 57 -32.15 -30.46 10.23
CA VAL A 57 -33.35 -30.59 9.39
C VAL A 57 -32.93 -31.15 8.03
N ASN A 58 -33.60 -32.21 7.56
CA ASN A 58 -33.39 -32.81 6.24
C ASN A 58 -31.92 -33.15 5.92
N GLY A 59 -31.18 -33.70 6.89
CA GLY A 59 -29.79 -34.10 6.70
C GLY A 59 -28.76 -32.98 6.93
N ASN A 60 -29.20 -31.73 7.09
CA ASN A 60 -28.34 -30.56 7.19
C ASN A 60 -28.54 -29.78 8.50
N TRP A 61 -27.48 -29.13 8.96
CA TRP A 61 -27.56 -28.19 10.08
C TRP A 61 -27.95 -26.80 9.58
N VAL A 62 -29.06 -26.27 10.08
CA VAL A 62 -29.61 -24.96 9.67
C VAL A 62 -29.75 -24.07 10.90
N GLU A 63 -29.43 -22.78 10.77
CA GLU A 63 -29.54 -21.84 11.90
C GLU A 63 -30.98 -21.75 12.44
N LYS A 64 -31.11 -21.83 13.77
CA LYS A 64 -32.42 -21.86 14.44
C LYS A 64 -33.09 -20.49 14.31
N LYS A 65 -34.23 -20.43 13.62
CA LYS A 65 -35.10 -19.25 13.64
C LYS A 65 -35.74 -19.09 15.03
N GLY A 66 -35.59 -17.92 15.64
CA GLY A 66 -36.15 -17.60 16.97
C GLY A 66 -35.18 -16.79 17.83
N ASN A 67 -35.42 -16.74 19.15
CA ASN A 67 -34.50 -16.11 20.10
C ASN A 67 -33.50 -17.16 20.65
N PRO A 68 -32.26 -17.23 20.13
CA PRO A 68 -31.27 -18.22 20.57
C PRO A 68 -30.72 -17.92 21.98
N HIS A 69 -30.88 -16.70 22.50
CA HIS A 69 -30.28 -16.29 23.78
C HIS A 69 -30.79 -17.10 24.97
N LEU A 70 -32.04 -17.57 24.95
CA LEU A 70 -32.59 -18.41 26.02
C LEU A 70 -31.83 -19.75 26.13
N TYR A 71 -31.50 -20.37 24.99
CA TYR A 71 -30.67 -21.57 24.98
C TYR A 71 -29.25 -21.27 25.43
N GLY A 72 -28.70 -20.12 25.04
CA GLY A 72 -27.41 -19.63 25.53
C GLY A 72 -27.38 -19.55 27.05
N LEU A 73 -28.34 -18.88 27.67
CA LEU A 73 -28.48 -18.75 29.13
C LEU A 73 -28.58 -20.09 29.86
N VAL A 74 -29.39 -21.02 29.33
CA VAL A 74 -29.54 -22.35 29.94
C VAL A 74 -28.27 -23.17 29.79
N LEU A 75 -27.62 -23.12 28.63
CA LEU A 75 -26.36 -23.84 28.37
C LEU A 75 -25.21 -23.28 29.22
N THR A 76 -25.11 -21.96 29.39
CA THR A 76 -24.05 -21.35 30.22
C THR A 76 -24.19 -21.67 31.70
N GLN A 77 -25.41 -21.91 32.18
CA GLN A 77 -25.69 -22.34 33.56
C GLN A 77 -25.57 -23.86 33.77
N HIS A 78 -25.44 -24.64 32.69
CA HIS A 78 -25.39 -26.10 32.79
C HIS A 78 -24.06 -26.58 33.39
N GLN A 79 -24.10 -27.45 34.40
CA GLN A 79 -22.92 -27.91 35.14
C GLN A 79 -21.83 -28.48 34.23
N SER A 80 -22.18 -29.32 33.25
CA SER A 80 -21.20 -29.89 32.32
C SER A 80 -20.48 -28.84 31.47
N VAL A 81 -21.14 -27.73 31.13
CA VAL A 81 -20.53 -26.62 30.38
C VAL A 81 -19.54 -25.88 31.28
N HIS A 82 -19.85 -25.73 32.58
CA HIS A 82 -18.94 -25.14 33.56
C HIS A 82 -17.69 -26.00 33.81
N GLU A 83 -17.84 -27.33 33.89
CA GLU A 83 -16.70 -28.25 34.02
C GLU A 83 -15.78 -28.21 32.79
N ILE A 84 -16.35 -28.07 31.59
CA ILE A 84 -15.59 -27.90 30.35
C ILE A 84 -14.93 -26.53 30.31
N ALA A 85 -15.62 -25.46 30.72
CA ALA A 85 -15.04 -24.12 30.84
C ALA A 85 -13.77 -24.14 31.71
N LYS A 86 -13.82 -24.88 32.82
CA LYS A 86 -12.66 -25.05 33.70
C LYS A 86 -11.52 -25.78 32.99
N ARG A 87 -11.79 -26.92 32.34
CA ARG A 87 -10.76 -27.66 31.59
C ARG A 87 -10.17 -26.87 30.44
N ILE A 88 -10.98 -26.08 29.74
CA ILE A 88 -10.51 -25.19 28.67
C ILE A 88 -9.56 -24.16 29.25
N ARG A 89 -9.93 -23.47 30.34
CA ARG A 89 -9.05 -22.50 30.99
C ARG A 89 -7.75 -23.13 31.49
N ASP A 90 -7.82 -24.30 32.11
CA ASP A 90 -6.64 -25.02 32.59
C ASP A 90 -5.71 -25.40 31.42
N ASN A 91 -6.27 -25.90 30.32
CA ASN A 91 -5.51 -26.23 29.10
C ASN A 91 -4.96 -24.98 28.42
N GLU A 92 -5.76 -23.93 28.25
CA GLU A 92 -5.32 -22.65 27.69
C GLU A 92 -4.18 -22.07 28.50
N GLN A 93 -4.27 -22.10 29.84
CA GLN A 93 -3.21 -21.62 30.71
C GLN A 93 -1.94 -22.47 30.59
N GLN A 94 -2.08 -23.78 30.42
CA GLN A 94 -0.95 -24.69 30.20
C GLN A 94 -0.27 -24.44 28.84
N GLU A 95 -1.04 -24.40 27.75
CA GLU A 95 -0.54 -24.09 26.40
C GLU A 95 0.07 -22.69 26.35
N LYS A 96 -0.55 -21.73 27.04
CA LYS A 96 -0.01 -20.38 27.25
C LYS A 96 1.37 -20.45 27.90
N ALA A 97 1.50 -21.13 29.04
CA ALA A 97 2.79 -21.26 29.72
C ALA A 97 3.85 -21.92 28.83
N GLN A 98 3.49 -22.95 28.06
CA GLN A 98 4.41 -23.62 27.13
C GLN A 98 4.85 -22.71 25.98
N LEU A 99 3.95 -21.90 25.41
CA LEU A 99 4.28 -20.92 24.39
C LEU A 99 5.20 -19.81 24.94
N GLU A 100 4.94 -19.32 26.16
CA GLU A 100 5.83 -18.37 26.83
C GLU A 100 7.23 -18.94 27.03
N GLU A 101 7.32 -20.19 27.48
CA GLU A 101 8.59 -20.87 27.70
C GLU A 101 9.35 -21.06 26.38
N ARG A 102 8.67 -21.48 25.31
CA ARG A 102 9.26 -21.59 23.96
C ARG A 102 9.74 -20.25 23.42
N PHE A 103 8.94 -19.19 23.57
CA PHE A 103 9.34 -17.85 23.12
C PHE A 103 10.57 -17.35 23.88
N ARG A 104 10.57 -17.47 25.22
CA ARG A 104 11.72 -17.08 26.04
C ARG A 104 12.97 -17.85 25.65
N ALA A 105 12.85 -19.16 25.42
CA ALA A 105 13.95 -19.98 24.95
C ALA A 105 14.48 -19.50 23.58
N PHE A 106 13.58 -19.20 22.63
CA PHE A 106 13.94 -18.68 21.32
C PHE A 106 14.65 -17.31 21.39
N ILE A 107 14.14 -16.37 22.19
CA ILE A 107 14.77 -15.04 22.36
C ILE A 107 16.14 -15.17 23.03
N CYS A 108 16.28 -16.05 24.03
CA CYS A 108 17.59 -16.34 24.64
C CYS A 108 18.56 -16.95 23.63
N GLU A 109 18.11 -17.89 22.80
CA GLU A 109 18.91 -18.50 21.73
C GLU A 109 19.36 -17.45 20.71
N LEU A 110 18.44 -16.56 20.29
CA LEU A 110 18.75 -15.47 19.36
C LEU A 110 19.79 -14.52 19.96
N ALA A 111 19.64 -14.13 21.23
CA ALA A 111 20.60 -13.28 21.94
C ALA A 111 21.96 -13.95 22.15
N GLU A 112 22.02 -15.28 22.30
CA GLU A 112 23.27 -16.02 22.46
C GLU A 112 23.99 -16.24 21.11
N GLN A 113 23.23 -16.47 20.03
CA GLN A 113 23.78 -16.68 18.70
C GLN A 113 24.19 -15.38 18.02
N PHE A 114 23.50 -14.26 18.27
CA PHE A 114 23.76 -13.00 17.60
C PHE A 114 25.23 -12.54 17.68
N PRO A 115 25.90 -12.50 18.86
CA PRO A 115 27.32 -12.16 18.95
C PRO A 115 28.23 -13.08 18.12
N LYS A 116 27.88 -14.36 17.97
CA LYS A 116 28.66 -15.34 17.20
C LYS A 116 28.57 -15.08 15.69
N THR A 117 27.51 -14.41 15.23
CA THR A 117 27.32 -14.05 13.82
C THR A 117 27.97 -12.72 13.43
N MET A 118 28.35 -11.90 14.41
CA MET A 118 29.00 -10.62 14.17
C MET A 118 30.49 -10.82 13.79
N PRO A 119 31.06 -9.97 12.92
CA PRO A 119 32.49 -10.00 12.63
C PRO A 119 33.32 -9.83 13.90
N SER A 120 34.45 -10.54 14.01
CA SER A 120 35.34 -10.48 15.19
C SER A 120 35.93 -9.10 15.48
N LEU A 121 35.87 -8.18 14.50
CA LEU A 121 36.25 -6.77 14.62
C LEU A 121 35.30 -5.96 15.52
N TYR A 122 34.08 -6.46 15.75
CA TYR A 122 33.04 -5.77 16.51
C TYR A 122 32.58 -6.62 17.70
N PRO A 123 33.30 -6.55 18.85
CA PRO A 123 32.87 -7.22 20.07
C PRO A 123 31.44 -6.80 20.39
N THR A 124 30.54 -7.78 20.44
CA THR A 124 29.11 -7.54 20.58
C THR A 124 28.60 -8.19 21.85
N ARG A 125 27.88 -7.43 22.67
CA ARG A 125 27.20 -7.91 23.88
C ARG A 125 25.70 -7.71 23.73
N CYS A 126 24.93 -8.77 23.92
CA CYS A 126 23.47 -8.72 23.90
C CYS A 126 22.91 -8.81 25.33
N VAL A 127 21.89 -8.02 25.62
CA VAL A 127 21.13 -8.06 26.88
C VAL A 127 19.65 -8.15 26.55
N VAL A 128 19.01 -9.24 26.93
CA VAL A 128 17.56 -9.43 26.77
C VAL A 128 16.83 -8.62 27.84
N ALA A 129 15.82 -7.85 27.43
CA ALA A 129 14.97 -7.13 28.37
C ALA A 129 14.14 -8.10 29.25
N ASP A 130 13.74 -7.67 30.44
CA ASP A 130 12.98 -8.51 31.40
C ASP A 130 11.63 -8.99 30.85
N ASP A 131 11.06 -8.25 29.89
CA ASP A 131 9.81 -8.58 29.20
C ASP A 131 10.00 -9.48 27.97
N PHE A 132 11.24 -9.78 27.57
CA PHE A 132 11.62 -10.52 26.37
C PHE A 132 11.12 -9.91 25.05
N LEU A 133 10.62 -8.67 25.07
CA LEU A 133 10.10 -7.96 23.90
C LEU A 133 11.18 -7.16 23.15
N SER A 134 12.37 -7.06 23.73
CA SER A 134 13.50 -6.46 23.06
C SER A 134 14.83 -7.05 23.51
N ILE A 135 15.81 -6.97 22.61
CA ILE A 135 17.20 -7.30 22.87
C ILE A 135 18.01 -6.03 22.65
N MET A 136 18.70 -5.58 23.70
CA MET A 136 19.65 -4.48 23.60
C MET A 136 20.99 -5.03 23.13
N VAL A 137 21.49 -4.49 22.03
CA VAL A 137 22.77 -4.89 21.43
C VAL A 137 23.76 -3.76 21.62
N TYR A 138 24.86 -4.07 22.29
CA TYR A 138 25.99 -3.17 22.49
C TYR A 138 27.12 -3.63 21.58
N VAL A 139 27.55 -2.78 20.66
CA VAL A 139 28.66 -3.06 19.73
C VAL A 139 29.80 -2.12 20.08
N GLU A 140 30.94 -2.69 20.47
CA GLU A 140 32.17 -1.95 20.73
C GLU A 140 32.86 -1.63 19.40
N ASN A 141 33.13 -0.35 19.16
CA ASN A 141 33.82 0.16 17.97
C ASN A 141 34.95 1.10 18.41
N GLY A 142 36.09 0.53 18.81
CA GLY A 142 37.18 1.29 19.41
C GLY A 142 36.84 1.74 20.83
N GLU A 143 36.81 3.06 21.09
CA GLU A 143 36.40 3.63 22.38
C GLU A 143 34.89 3.86 22.48
N ASP A 144 34.17 3.82 21.35
CA ASP A 144 32.73 4.08 21.29
C ASP A 144 31.90 2.80 21.44
N ILE A 145 30.78 2.92 22.16
CA ILE A 145 29.82 1.83 22.33
C ILE A 145 28.52 2.23 21.63
N VAL A 146 28.29 1.64 20.45
CA VAL A 146 27.04 1.83 19.71
C VAL A 146 25.98 0.94 20.33
N THR A 147 24.88 1.54 20.77
CA THR A 147 23.75 0.81 21.36
C THR A 147 22.60 0.75 20.35
N SER A 148 22.15 -0.46 20.02
CA SER A 148 20.98 -0.70 19.18
C SER A 148 19.94 -1.54 19.92
N LYS A 149 18.68 -1.48 19.48
CA LYS A 149 17.55 -2.20 20.07
C LYS A 149 16.89 -3.03 18.98
N ILE A 150 16.83 -4.35 19.18
CA ILE A 150 16.06 -5.28 18.36
C ILE A 150 14.69 -5.45 19.02
N GLU A 151 13.60 -5.17 18.31
CA GLU A 151 12.24 -5.44 18.78
C GLU A 151 11.80 -6.85 18.36
N THR A 152 11.39 -7.68 19.32
CA THR A 152 11.06 -9.11 19.10
C THR A 152 9.56 -9.36 19.11
N ASN A 153 8.76 -8.32 19.29
CA ASN A 153 7.30 -8.33 19.36
C ASN A 153 6.59 -8.69 18.03
N LEU A 154 7.31 -8.71 16.91
CA LEU A 154 6.74 -8.91 15.58
C LEU A 154 6.87 -10.34 15.02
N TYR A 155 7.61 -11.23 15.69
CA TYR A 155 7.94 -12.54 15.11
C TYR A 155 7.77 -13.68 16.12
N PHE A 156 6.92 -14.64 15.73
CA PHE A 156 6.84 -15.97 16.31
C PHE A 156 7.08 -16.96 15.18
N PRO A 157 8.30 -17.51 15.04
CA PRO A 157 8.56 -18.46 13.97
C PRO A 157 7.93 -19.80 14.29
N ASP A 158 7.26 -20.38 13.29
CA ASP A 158 6.71 -21.73 13.38
C ASP A 158 7.82 -22.79 13.25
N ASP A 159 8.97 -22.45 12.63
CA ASP A 159 10.09 -23.37 12.36
C ASP A 159 11.48 -22.81 12.75
N SER A 160 12.42 -23.71 13.07
CA SER A 160 13.80 -23.37 13.48
C SER A 160 14.67 -22.72 12.40
N ASN A 161 14.30 -22.84 11.12
CA ASN A 161 15.03 -22.20 10.01
C ASN A 161 14.90 -20.67 10.00
N ASP A 162 13.96 -20.12 10.75
CA ASP A 162 13.71 -18.67 10.81
C ASP A 162 14.74 -17.93 11.67
N VAL A 163 15.40 -18.60 12.63
CA VAL A 163 16.39 -17.99 13.52
C VAL A 163 17.53 -17.37 12.72
N GLN A 164 18.13 -18.13 11.79
CA GLN A 164 19.29 -17.67 11.03
C GLN A 164 18.94 -16.52 10.07
N THR A 165 17.74 -16.55 9.49
CA THR A 165 17.24 -15.50 8.60
C THR A 165 17.05 -14.19 9.36
N LEU A 166 16.44 -14.24 10.56
CA LEU A 166 16.28 -13.08 11.44
C LEU A 166 17.63 -12.55 11.93
N LEU A 167 18.56 -13.43 12.33
CA LEU A 167 19.92 -13.04 12.73
C LEU A 167 20.61 -12.28 11.60
N ASN A 168 20.50 -12.74 10.36
CA ASN A 168 21.10 -12.07 9.20
C ASN A 168 20.46 -10.70 8.93
N SER A 169 19.15 -10.54 9.07
CA SER A 169 18.49 -9.24 8.86
C SER A 169 18.88 -8.24 9.95
N TYR A 170 18.86 -8.63 11.22
CA TYR A 170 19.27 -7.77 12.33
C TYR A 170 20.75 -7.42 12.26
N ARG A 171 21.60 -8.37 11.84
CA ARG A 171 23.02 -8.11 11.61
C ARG A 171 23.21 -7.03 10.54
N ALA A 172 22.52 -7.12 9.41
CA ALA A 172 22.64 -6.13 8.34
C ALA A 172 22.21 -4.73 8.80
N GLU A 173 21.11 -4.63 9.57
CA GLU A 173 20.61 -3.37 10.12
C GLU A 173 21.57 -2.75 11.14
N ILE A 174 22.09 -3.57 12.07
CA ILE A 174 23.01 -3.08 13.11
C ILE A 174 24.36 -2.71 12.51
N LEU A 175 24.92 -3.52 11.59
CA LEU A 175 26.15 -3.14 10.88
C LEU A 175 25.97 -1.86 10.08
N LYS A 176 24.80 -1.62 9.47
CA LYS A 176 24.52 -0.34 8.80
C LYS A 176 24.58 0.85 9.78
N SER A 177 24.18 0.67 11.03
CA SER A 177 24.29 1.71 12.05
C SER A 177 25.72 1.90 12.58
N VAL A 178 26.49 0.81 12.76
CA VAL A 178 27.86 0.83 13.30
C VAL A 178 28.88 1.27 12.25
N MET A 179 28.74 0.83 11.00
CA MET A 179 29.67 1.16 9.90
C MET A 179 29.47 2.57 9.35
N ARG A 180 28.40 3.29 9.76
CA ARG A 180 28.14 4.66 9.33
C ARG A 180 29.21 5.66 9.77
N GLU A 181 30.08 5.32 10.73
CA GLU A 181 31.00 6.31 11.29
C GLU A 181 32.48 6.11 10.92
N ASN A 182 32.98 4.91 10.59
CA ASN A 182 34.45 4.71 10.50
C ASN A 182 35.07 4.45 9.11
N ASP A 183 34.31 4.02 8.08
CA ASP A 183 34.88 3.70 6.75
C ASP A 183 33.90 3.97 5.58
N ALA A 184 33.03 4.96 5.75
CA ALA A 184 32.03 5.32 4.75
C ALA A 184 32.69 5.92 3.49
N PHE A 185 32.38 5.33 2.34
CA PHE A 185 32.84 5.77 1.04
C PHE A 185 31.77 6.66 0.41
N TYR A 186 32.15 7.89 0.12
CA TYR A 186 31.29 8.90 -0.47
C TYR A 186 31.69 9.18 -1.91
N MET A 187 30.69 9.61 -2.68
CA MET A 187 30.86 10.11 -4.03
C MET A 187 30.34 11.53 -4.12
N MET A 188 31.08 12.36 -4.85
CA MET A 188 30.60 13.66 -5.30
C MET A 188 30.93 13.87 -6.78
N THR A 189 30.15 14.74 -7.42
CA THR A 189 30.45 15.23 -8.77
C THR A 189 30.92 16.67 -8.69
N ILE A 190 32.04 16.97 -9.35
CA ILE A 190 32.52 18.34 -9.53
C ILE A 190 31.53 19.05 -10.46
N PRO A 191 30.93 20.18 -10.04
CA PRO A 191 30.07 20.95 -10.93
C PRO A 191 30.92 21.53 -12.05
N TYR A 192 30.43 21.40 -13.28
CA TYR A 192 31.05 21.97 -14.47
C TYR A 192 30.00 22.80 -15.21
N GLU A 193 30.26 24.09 -15.35
CA GLU A 193 29.30 25.09 -15.86
C GLU A 193 29.85 25.95 -17.00
N GLY A 194 31.01 25.61 -17.59
CA GLY A 194 31.74 26.58 -18.42
C GLY A 194 32.21 26.09 -19.78
N ASP A 195 32.19 27.01 -20.76
CA ASP A 195 32.81 26.86 -22.10
C ASP A 195 34.33 27.11 -22.09
N LYS A 196 34.95 27.15 -20.90
CA LYS A 196 36.34 27.56 -20.72
C LYS A 196 37.10 26.52 -19.92
N LEU A 197 38.39 26.46 -20.18
CA LEU A 197 39.33 25.66 -19.40
C LEU A 197 39.30 26.09 -17.93
N GLN A 198 38.96 25.16 -17.04
CA GLN A 198 38.91 25.37 -15.60
C GLN A 198 39.97 24.53 -14.90
N TYR A 199 40.65 25.12 -13.91
CA TYR A 199 41.58 24.39 -13.05
C TYR A 199 41.01 24.34 -11.64
N VAL A 200 40.74 23.13 -11.16
CA VAL A 200 39.99 22.92 -9.93
C VAL A 200 40.81 22.11 -8.92
N SER A 201 40.78 22.53 -7.66
CA SER A 201 41.30 21.79 -6.52
C SER A 201 40.14 21.29 -5.67
N VAL A 202 40.21 20.03 -5.24
CA VAL A 202 39.20 19.40 -4.39
C VAL A 202 39.85 18.94 -3.11
N TYR A 203 39.32 19.42 -1.99
CA TYR A 203 39.84 19.08 -0.66
C TYR A 203 38.70 18.95 0.35
N LEU A 204 38.95 18.15 1.37
CA LEU A 204 38.06 17.96 2.51
C LEU A 204 38.46 18.92 3.63
N GLU A 205 37.49 19.45 4.36
CA GLU A 205 37.71 20.21 5.58
C GLU A 205 36.99 19.55 6.78
N GLY A 206 37.71 19.46 7.91
CA GLY A 206 37.19 18.93 9.16
C GLY A 206 37.88 19.55 10.37
N TYR A 207 37.19 19.60 11.51
CA TYR A 207 37.72 20.16 12.75
C TYR A 207 38.51 19.10 13.54
N CYS A 208 39.80 19.34 13.77
CA CYS A 208 40.63 18.42 14.55
C CYS A 208 40.51 18.71 16.06
N SER A 209 39.96 17.75 16.81
CA SER A 209 39.79 17.86 18.28
C SER A 209 41.13 18.02 19.03
N HIS A 210 42.20 17.41 18.55
CA HIS A 210 43.53 17.49 19.18
C HIS A 210 44.26 18.81 18.90
N CYS A 211 44.12 19.36 17.70
CA CYS A 211 44.76 20.63 17.33
C CYS A 211 43.87 21.86 17.62
N HIS A 212 42.59 21.64 17.93
CA HIS A 212 41.56 22.67 18.06
C HIS A 212 41.46 23.63 16.85
N ASP A 213 41.70 23.12 15.64
CA ASP A 213 41.81 23.90 14.42
C ASP A 213 41.25 23.13 13.21
N TRP A 214 40.80 23.87 12.20
CA TRP A 214 40.29 23.31 10.94
C TRP A 214 41.43 22.82 10.06
N LYS A 215 41.37 21.57 9.64
CA LYS A 215 42.39 20.94 8.80
C LYS A 215 41.84 20.64 7.42
N LYS A 216 42.74 20.61 6.45
CA LYS A 216 42.43 20.36 5.04
C LYS A 216 43.15 19.13 4.55
N SER A 217 42.45 18.26 3.85
CA SER A 217 43.01 17.11 3.15
C SER A 217 42.75 17.24 1.66
N TYR A 218 43.81 17.38 0.87
CA TYR A 218 43.67 17.51 -0.58
C TYR A 218 43.42 16.14 -1.21
N LEU A 219 42.25 15.96 -1.83
CA LEU A 219 41.94 14.79 -2.64
C LEU A 219 42.61 14.90 -4.01
N ARG A 220 42.48 16.08 -4.64
CA ARG A 220 43.14 16.42 -5.90
C ARG A 220 43.62 17.86 -5.86
N THR A 221 44.92 18.05 -6.05
CA THR A 221 45.57 19.36 -5.90
C THR A 221 45.35 20.27 -7.10
N MET A 222 45.25 19.71 -8.31
CA MET A 222 44.98 20.44 -9.54
C MET A 222 44.37 19.50 -10.58
N LEU A 223 43.14 19.78 -10.99
CA LEU A 223 42.40 19.06 -12.01
C LEU A 223 42.10 20.01 -13.15
N GLU A 224 42.55 19.66 -14.35
CA GLU A 224 42.25 20.41 -15.57
C GLU A 224 40.95 19.87 -16.19
N LEU A 225 39.95 20.74 -16.32
CA LEU A 225 38.65 20.48 -16.93
C LEU A 225 38.56 21.28 -18.23
N ASN A 226 38.76 20.60 -19.35
CA ASN A 226 38.68 21.18 -20.69
C ASN A 226 37.32 20.85 -21.33
N PRO A 227 36.53 21.84 -21.79
CA PRO A 227 35.22 21.60 -22.39
C PRO A 227 35.25 20.61 -23.55
N ASP A 228 36.30 20.64 -24.37
CA ASP A 228 36.39 19.81 -25.57
C ASP A 228 36.64 18.33 -25.26
N THR A 229 37.23 18.04 -24.09
CA THR A 229 37.61 16.66 -23.70
C THR A 229 36.80 16.13 -22.53
N ILE A 230 35.97 16.95 -21.88
CA ILE A 230 35.32 16.58 -20.62
C ILE A 230 34.40 15.37 -20.77
N ALA A 231 33.68 15.28 -21.89
CA ALA A 231 32.80 14.14 -22.20
C ALA A 231 33.58 12.81 -22.29
N ALA A 232 34.84 12.85 -22.74
CA ALA A 232 35.71 11.67 -22.78
C ALA A 232 36.42 11.42 -21.43
N GLU A 233 36.45 12.42 -20.55
CA GLU A 233 37.16 12.41 -19.28
C GLU A 233 36.19 12.50 -18.08
N ASN A 234 34.98 11.96 -18.19
CA ASN A 234 33.95 11.96 -17.13
C ASN A 234 34.48 11.42 -15.79
N GLU A 235 35.49 10.54 -15.82
CA GLU A 235 36.22 10.03 -14.64
C GLU A 235 36.84 11.13 -13.78
N LYS A 236 37.15 12.30 -14.37
CA LYS A 236 37.70 13.44 -13.65
C LYS A 236 36.63 14.16 -12.83
N LEU A 237 35.37 14.11 -13.25
CA LEU A 237 34.25 14.77 -12.57
C LEU A 237 33.80 14.01 -11.33
N LEU A 238 33.92 12.68 -11.33
CA LEU A 238 33.56 11.84 -10.20
C LEU A 238 34.73 11.75 -9.21
N VAL A 239 34.50 12.24 -7.98
CA VAL A 239 35.50 12.24 -6.92
C VAL A 239 35.06 11.28 -5.81
N PRO A 240 35.59 10.04 -5.80
CA PRO A 240 35.47 9.17 -4.65
C PRO A 240 36.30 9.68 -3.47
N PHE A 241 35.76 9.60 -2.25
CA PHE A 241 36.52 9.87 -1.03
C PHE A 241 35.99 9.08 0.17
N VAL A 242 36.82 8.94 1.20
CA VAL A 242 36.43 8.35 2.49
C VAL A 242 36.12 9.50 3.44
N GLY A 243 35.07 9.40 4.25
CA GLY A 243 34.61 10.47 5.16
C GLY A 243 35.52 10.79 6.35
N LYS A 244 36.80 10.39 6.27
CA LYS A 244 37.83 10.70 7.27
C LYS A 244 39.20 10.89 6.64
N PHE A 245 40.03 11.68 7.30
CA PHE A 245 41.44 11.84 6.95
C PHE A 245 42.33 11.98 8.19
N MET A 246 43.64 11.77 8.00
CA MET A 246 44.63 11.95 9.05
C MET A 246 45.04 13.42 9.13
N CYS A 247 44.95 14.02 10.32
CA CYS A 247 45.39 15.38 10.56
C CYS A 247 46.88 15.54 10.16
N PRO A 248 47.24 16.50 9.30
CA PRO A 248 48.62 16.67 8.85
C PRO A 248 49.57 17.16 9.95
N THR A 249 49.03 17.60 11.10
CA THR A 249 49.82 18.16 12.21
C THR A 249 50.02 17.17 13.36
N CYS A 250 48.98 16.45 13.76
CA CYS A 250 49.03 15.55 14.92
C CYS A 250 48.76 14.07 14.59
N GLU A 251 48.52 13.74 13.32
CA GLU A 251 48.19 12.39 12.85
C GLU A 251 46.94 11.78 13.50
N ALA A 252 46.14 12.55 14.25
CA ALA A 252 44.84 12.09 14.71
C ALA A 252 43.85 11.99 13.55
N GLU A 253 42.96 11.01 13.61
CA GLU A 253 41.87 10.87 12.65
C GLU A 253 40.87 12.02 12.83
N VAL A 254 40.52 12.68 11.72
CA VAL A 254 39.59 13.81 11.67
C VAL A 254 38.40 13.38 10.83
N ALA A 255 37.19 13.52 11.39
CA ALA A 255 35.96 13.35 10.63
C ALA A 255 35.80 14.52 9.66
N ASP A 256 35.49 14.20 8.41
CA ASP A 256 35.25 15.23 7.42
C ASP A 256 33.85 15.84 7.60
N GLU A 257 33.78 17.16 7.61
CA GLU A 257 32.49 17.87 7.73
C GLU A 257 31.98 18.32 6.36
N ARG A 258 32.89 18.80 5.51
CA ARG A 258 32.55 19.34 4.19
C ARG A 258 33.60 19.06 3.13
N VAL A 259 33.14 18.97 1.89
CA VAL A 259 34.00 18.94 0.70
C VAL A 259 33.93 20.28 -0.01
N VAL A 260 35.10 20.79 -0.39
CA VAL A 260 35.24 22.10 -1.04
C VAL A 260 35.94 21.94 -2.38
N VAL A 261 35.34 22.56 -3.39
CA VAL A 261 35.83 22.65 -4.76
C VAL A 261 36.22 24.10 -5.01
N LYS A 262 37.51 24.36 -5.26
CA LYS A 262 38.04 25.70 -5.52
C LYS A 262 38.72 25.78 -6.88
N ASP A 263 38.39 26.83 -7.63
CA ASP A 263 39.14 27.21 -8.81
C ASP A 263 40.53 27.70 -8.38
N THR A 264 41.59 27.05 -8.87
CA THR A 264 42.97 27.38 -8.49
C THR A 264 43.46 28.67 -9.12
N MET A 265 42.88 29.10 -10.25
CA MET A 265 43.28 30.33 -10.94
C MET A 265 42.66 31.56 -10.30
N THR A 266 41.36 31.49 -9.98
CA THR A 266 40.62 32.62 -9.38
C THR A 266 40.63 32.59 -7.85
N GLY A 267 40.92 31.44 -7.24
CA GLY A 267 40.81 31.22 -5.80
C GLY A 267 39.37 31.17 -5.29
N ARG A 268 38.38 31.27 -6.18
CA ARG A 268 36.94 31.28 -5.83
C ARG A 268 36.47 29.87 -5.50
N THR A 269 35.69 29.74 -4.42
CA THR A 269 34.97 28.50 -4.13
C THR A 269 33.87 28.32 -5.16
N VAL A 270 33.98 27.25 -5.95
CA VAL A 270 32.99 26.85 -6.95
C VAL A 270 31.83 26.15 -6.25
N ARG A 271 32.14 25.22 -5.32
CA ARG A 271 31.14 24.48 -4.55
C ARG A 271 31.67 24.12 -3.18
N GLU A 272 30.78 24.21 -2.20
CA GLU A 272 30.97 23.73 -0.84
C GLU A 272 29.76 22.87 -0.51
N GLN A 273 30.00 21.65 -0.03
CA GLN A 273 28.93 20.70 0.28
C GLN A 273 29.28 19.93 1.54
N GLU A 274 28.36 19.91 2.50
CA GLU A 274 28.49 19.07 3.69
C GLU A 274 28.41 17.59 3.28
N ILE A 275 29.20 16.74 3.93
CA ILE A 275 29.30 15.31 3.58
C ILE A 275 28.00 14.56 3.81
N VAL A 276 27.14 15.06 4.70
CA VAL A 276 25.77 14.55 4.90
C VAL A 276 24.95 14.60 3.61
N TYR A 277 25.24 15.55 2.71
CA TYR A 277 24.58 15.64 1.41
C TYR A 277 25.34 14.92 0.29
N CYS A 278 26.55 14.40 0.55
CA CYS A 278 27.27 13.56 -0.39
C CYS A 278 26.66 12.15 -0.44
N ARG A 279 26.84 11.45 -1.55
CA ARG A 279 26.20 10.14 -1.75
C ARG A 279 27.05 9.05 -1.10
N LEU A 280 26.47 8.33 -0.14
CA LEU A 280 27.08 7.16 0.48
C LEU A 280 26.99 5.96 -0.48
N LEU A 281 28.12 5.43 -0.90
CA LEU A 281 28.18 4.25 -1.78
C LEU A 281 28.30 2.93 -1.00
N GLY A 282 28.86 2.96 0.20
CA GLY A 282 29.08 1.77 1.00
C GLY A 282 30.26 1.94 1.94
N SER A 283 30.76 0.82 2.47
CA SER A 283 31.99 0.78 3.27
C SER A 283 33.19 0.44 2.40
N LYS A 284 34.39 0.76 2.91
CA LYS A 284 35.67 0.37 2.29
C LYS A 284 35.80 -1.14 2.05
N GLU A 285 35.13 -1.98 2.83
CA GLU A 285 35.11 -3.44 2.63
C GLU A 285 34.47 -3.85 1.30
N ASN A 286 33.54 -3.04 0.78
CA ASN A 286 32.83 -3.26 -0.48
C ASN A 286 33.52 -2.58 -1.67
N GLU A 287 34.84 -2.34 -1.62
CA GLU A 287 35.58 -1.61 -2.65
C GLU A 287 35.34 -2.15 -4.08
N ARG A 288 35.15 -3.47 -4.23
CA ARG A 288 34.84 -4.10 -5.53
C ARG A 288 33.48 -3.67 -6.07
N GLU A 289 32.45 -3.64 -5.22
CA GLU A 289 31.11 -3.20 -5.61
C GLU A 289 31.12 -1.72 -5.96
N ILE A 290 31.82 -0.91 -5.17
CA ILE A 290 31.99 0.53 -5.39
C ILE A 290 32.67 0.80 -6.73
N ARG A 291 33.76 0.06 -7.05
CA ARG A 291 34.41 0.16 -8.36
C ARG A 291 33.51 -0.25 -9.51
N ASN A 292 32.65 -1.25 -9.31
CA ASN A 292 31.67 -1.66 -10.32
C ASN A 292 30.62 -0.56 -10.55
N ILE A 293 30.05 0.00 -9.48
CA ILE A 293 29.11 1.12 -9.55
C ILE A 293 29.73 2.33 -10.27
N LEU A 294 30.99 2.64 -9.96
CA LEU A 294 31.75 3.69 -10.65
C LEU A 294 31.91 3.40 -12.13
N HIS A 295 32.33 2.19 -12.49
CA HIS A 295 32.51 1.80 -13.89
C HIS A 295 31.19 1.88 -14.67
N VAL A 296 30.09 1.43 -14.06
CA VAL A 296 28.74 1.51 -14.64
C VAL A 296 28.29 2.97 -14.80
N ALA A 297 28.58 3.83 -13.83
CA ALA A 297 28.27 5.26 -13.92
C ALA A 297 29.05 5.96 -15.05
N LEU A 298 30.31 5.59 -15.27
CA LEU A 298 31.10 6.09 -16.40
C LEU A 298 30.56 5.61 -17.75
N GLY A 299 29.97 4.41 -17.78
CA GLY A 299 29.27 3.86 -18.93
C GLY A 299 27.83 4.33 -19.12
N HIS A 300 27.34 5.29 -18.33
CA HIS A 300 25.93 5.73 -18.37
C HIS A 300 25.54 6.29 -19.75
N GLN A 301 26.43 7.03 -20.41
CA GLN A 301 26.19 7.53 -21.77
C GLN A 301 26.05 6.40 -22.80
N ALA A 302 26.96 5.41 -22.78
CA ALA A 302 26.87 4.26 -23.68
C ALA A 302 25.60 3.41 -23.42
N TYR A 303 25.14 3.35 -22.16
CA TYR A 303 23.87 2.72 -21.82
C TYR A 303 22.69 3.51 -22.39
N PHE A 304 22.73 4.84 -22.30
CA PHE A 304 21.70 5.72 -22.85
C PHE A 304 21.54 5.58 -24.37
N GLU A 305 22.64 5.48 -25.13
CA GLU A 305 22.64 5.28 -26.58
C GLU A 305 21.81 4.05 -27.02
N GLY A 306 21.75 3.00 -26.19
CA GLY A 306 20.94 1.81 -26.46
C GLY A 306 19.42 2.02 -26.29
N TYR A 307 19.01 3.08 -25.60
CA TYR A 307 17.61 3.41 -25.28
C TYR A 307 17.22 4.82 -25.75
N GLU A 308 18.10 5.49 -26.51
CA GLU A 308 17.99 6.90 -26.85
C GLU A 308 16.66 7.20 -27.57
N ASP A 309 16.33 6.43 -28.61
CA ASP A 309 15.11 6.64 -29.39
C ASP A 309 13.85 6.47 -28.54
N TYR A 310 13.83 5.48 -27.63
CA TYR A 310 12.70 5.27 -26.73
C TYR A 310 12.52 6.44 -25.77
N PHE A 311 13.63 6.93 -25.20
CA PHE A 311 13.62 8.07 -24.30
C PHE A 311 13.11 9.33 -25.01
N TRP A 312 13.69 9.67 -26.18
CA TRP A 312 13.30 10.87 -26.92
C TRP A 312 11.85 10.81 -27.41
N ASN A 313 11.39 9.66 -27.90
CA ASN A 313 10.00 9.50 -28.32
C ASN A 313 9.04 9.73 -27.14
N ALA A 314 9.33 9.16 -25.96
CA ALA A 314 8.53 9.37 -24.78
C ALA A 314 8.59 10.82 -24.28
N TYR A 315 9.78 11.44 -24.32
CA TYR A 315 9.99 12.80 -23.84
C TYR A 315 9.28 13.82 -24.73
N CYS A 316 9.40 13.68 -26.04
CA CYS A 316 8.69 14.53 -26.99
C CYS A 316 7.18 14.31 -26.91
N TYR A 317 6.72 13.06 -26.77
CA TYR A 317 5.29 12.78 -26.58
C TYR A 317 4.73 13.47 -25.33
N ALA A 318 5.44 13.40 -24.20
CA ALA A 318 5.04 14.08 -22.97
C ALA A 318 4.99 15.61 -23.15
N ALA A 319 6.00 16.18 -23.82
CA ALA A 319 6.03 17.60 -24.13
C ALA A 319 4.86 18.01 -25.06
N LEU A 320 4.53 17.22 -26.09
CA LEU A 320 3.42 17.51 -27.00
C LEU A 320 2.06 17.59 -26.29
N GLN A 321 1.84 16.77 -25.25
CA GLN A 321 0.59 16.81 -24.47
C GLN A 321 0.43 18.10 -23.67
N ASN A 322 1.54 18.64 -23.15
CA ASN A 322 1.57 19.82 -22.28
C ASN A 322 2.50 20.91 -22.86
N TRP A 323 2.38 21.15 -24.16
CA TRP A 323 3.37 21.93 -24.93
C TRP A 323 3.66 23.30 -24.35
N ASP A 324 2.61 24.04 -24.00
CA ASP A 324 2.74 25.40 -23.47
C ASP A 324 3.50 25.40 -22.13
N GLU A 325 3.19 24.46 -21.22
CA GLU A 325 3.88 24.39 -19.92
C GLU A 325 5.37 24.07 -20.08
N PHE A 326 5.70 23.10 -20.93
CA PHE A 326 7.08 22.69 -21.19
C PHE A 326 7.88 23.77 -21.91
N LEU A 327 7.27 24.55 -22.80
CA LEU A 327 7.91 25.70 -23.45
C LEU A 327 8.27 26.81 -22.45
N HIS A 328 7.41 27.08 -21.48
CA HIS A 328 7.68 28.11 -20.45
C HIS A 328 8.81 27.70 -19.49
N GLU A 329 9.16 26.41 -19.42
CA GLU A 329 10.29 25.90 -18.62
C GLU A 329 11.63 25.96 -19.38
N LEU A 330 11.64 26.29 -20.68
CA LEU A 330 12.88 26.44 -21.45
C LEU A 330 13.54 27.80 -21.17
N THR A 331 14.86 27.79 -21.04
CA THR A 331 15.65 29.02 -20.99
C THR A 331 15.80 29.63 -22.39
N ASN A 332 16.12 30.94 -22.47
CA ASN A 332 16.33 31.61 -23.76
C ASN A 332 17.43 30.95 -24.62
N VAL A 333 18.46 30.38 -23.99
CA VAL A 333 19.54 29.66 -24.69
C VAL A 333 19.01 28.36 -25.29
N GLU A 334 18.22 27.59 -24.54
CA GLU A 334 17.60 26.35 -25.02
C GLU A 334 16.58 26.62 -26.13
N LEU A 335 15.79 27.70 -26.02
CA LEU A 335 14.87 28.15 -27.06
C LEU A 335 15.61 28.50 -28.35
N GLN A 336 16.72 29.23 -28.23
CA GLN A 336 17.56 29.56 -29.38
C GLN A 336 18.09 28.30 -30.05
N HIS A 337 18.64 27.35 -29.27
CA HIS A 337 19.13 26.06 -29.80
C HIS A 337 18.05 25.25 -30.51
N GLY A 338 16.81 25.25 -29.98
CA GLY A 338 15.67 24.64 -30.65
C GLY A 338 15.33 25.31 -31.99
N LEU A 339 15.35 26.65 -32.03
CA LEU A 339 15.04 27.44 -33.22
C LEU A 339 16.09 27.33 -34.35
N GLU A 340 17.32 26.92 -34.03
CA GLU A 340 18.36 26.69 -35.04
C GLU A 340 17.95 25.63 -36.07
N VAL A 341 17.09 24.67 -35.70
CA VAL A 341 16.56 23.65 -36.61
C VAL A 341 15.79 24.29 -37.77
N PHE A 342 15.15 25.44 -37.53
CA PHE A 342 14.38 26.18 -38.53
C PHE A 342 15.16 27.33 -39.17
N GLY A 343 16.44 27.50 -38.80
CA GLY A 343 17.30 28.56 -39.33
C GLY A 343 16.93 29.98 -38.86
N ILE A 344 16.24 30.11 -37.72
CA ILE A 344 15.87 31.39 -37.12
C ILE A 344 16.93 31.74 -36.08
N TYR A 345 17.66 32.83 -36.34
CA TYR A 345 18.71 33.33 -35.47
C TYR A 345 18.38 34.80 -35.20
N GLU A 346 18.23 35.17 -33.93
CA GLU A 346 18.15 36.55 -33.42
C GLU A 346 16.75 37.20 -33.42
N ASP A 347 16.01 37.02 -32.32
CA ASP A 347 15.05 38.05 -31.87
C ASP A 347 14.86 38.00 -30.34
N ASP A 348 14.61 39.13 -29.69
CA ASP A 348 14.44 39.23 -28.23
C ASP A 348 13.08 38.67 -27.73
N SER A 349 12.21 38.20 -28.64
CA SER A 349 10.84 37.73 -28.37
C SER A 349 10.60 36.26 -28.78
N LEU A 350 11.60 35.40 -28.59
CA LEU A 350 11.61 33.98 -29.02
C LEU A 350 10.39 33.16 -28.55
N LEU A 351 9.89 33.39 -27.32
CA LEU A 351 8.73 32.65 -26.78
C LEU A 351 7.43 32.97 -27.52
N GLU A 352 7.21 34.25 -27.85
CA GLU A 352 6.02 34.66 -28.61
C GLU A 352 6.11 34.17 -30.05
N GLU A 353 7.32 34.12 -30.62
CA GLU A 353 7.55 33.63 -31.97
C GLU A 353 7.32 32.11 -32.09
N VAL A 354 7.83 31.31 -31.15
CA VAL A 354 7.61 29.85 -31.12
C VAL A 354 6.14 29.50 -30.88
N SER A 355 5.44 30.26 -30.03
CA SER A 355 4.01 30.01 -29.74
C SER A 355 3.08 30.47 -30.87
N GLN A 356 3.50 31.44 -31.70
CA GLN A 356 2.73 31.92 -32.85
C GLN A 356 3.00 31.14 -34.15
N GLN A 357 4.10 30.40 -34.22
CA GLN A 357 4.38 29.52 -35.35
C GLN A 357 3.49 28.27 -35.31
N PHE A 358 2.78 28.03 -36.42
CA PHE A 358 2.03 26.79 -36.61
C PHE A 358 3.00 25.65 -36.97
N LEU A 359 3.66 25.10 -35.95
CA LEU A 359 4.52 23.93 -36.08
C LEU A 359 3.67 22.65 -36.15
N SER A 360 4.00 21.77 -37.10
CA SER A 360 3.52 20.39 -37.11
C SER A 360 4.07 19.59 -35.93
N ASP A 361 3.44 18.45 -35.61
CA ASP A 361 3.89 17.61 -34.50
C ASP A 361 5.33 17.10 -34.70
N GLU A 362 5.74 16.79 -35.94
CA GLU A 362 7.11 16.39 -36.27
C GLU A 362 8.11 17.53 -36.01
N GLU A 363 7.80 18.76 -36.45
CA GLU A 363 8.65 19.93 -36.21
C GLU A 363 8.78 20.26 -34.72
N LYS A 364 7.70 20.09 -33.95
CA LYS A 364 7.75 20.25 -32.48
C LYS A 364 8.65 19.21 -31.82
N MET A 365 8.66 17.96 -32.30
CA MET A 365 9.54 16.92 -31.79
C MET A 365 11.01 17.25 -32.07
N ASP A 366 11.34 17.69 -33.29
CA ASP A 366 12.70 18.06 -33.67
C ASP A 366 13.20 19.28 -32.89
N PHE A 367 12.35 20.32 -32.74
CA PHE A 367 12.63 21.47 -31.88
C PHE A 367 12.91 21.03 -30.44
N TRP A 368 12.02 20.22 -29.87
CA TRP A 368 12.11 19.81 -28.48
C TRP A 368 13.38 18.99 -28.20
N ARG A 369 13.72 18.07 -29.11
CA ARG A 369 14.93 17.27 -29.03
C ARG A 369 16.16 18.18 -29.05
N LYS A 370 16.22 19.13 -29.98
CA LYS A 370 17.37 20.03 -30.11
C LYS A 370 17.53 20.97 -28.92
N ALA A 371 16.43 21.54 -28.42
CA ALA A 371 16.44 22.43 -27.26
C ALA A 371 16.92 21.74 -25.97
N ASN A 372 16.70 20.43 -25.83
CA ASN A 372 17.01 19.69 -24.60
C ASN A 372 18.27 18.82 -24.70
N GLU A 373 18.89 18.70 -25.88
CA GLU A 373 20.01 17.80 -26.14
C GLU A 373 21.17 18.03 -25.16
N GLU A 374 21.57 19.28 -24.97
CA GLU A 374 22.67 19.65 -24.06
C GLU A 374 22.31 19.42 -22.59
N THR A 375 21.05 19.66 -22.22
CA THR A 375 20.56 19.42 -20.86
C THR A 375 20.57 17.93 -20.52
N ILE A 376 20.16 17.06 -21.44
CA ILE A 376 20.25 15.60 -21.27
C ILE A 376 21.71 15.15 -21.23
N ALA A 377 22.55 15.66 -22.14
CA ALA A 377 23.99 15.36 -22.16
C ALA A 377 24.66 15.76 -20.83
N HIS A 378 24.29 16.90 -20.25
CA HIS A 378 24.77 17.33 -18.94
C HIS A 378 24.41 16.31 -17.84
N TYR A 379 23.17 15.84 -17.78
CA TYR A 379 22.74 14.87 -16.75
C TYR A 379 23.38 13.49 -16.90
N LEU A 380 23.65 13.08 -18.14
CA LEU A 380 24.42 11.87 -18.42
C LEU A 380 25.89 12.02 -18.00
N MET A 381 26.48 13.19 -18.25
CA MET A 381 27.86 13.51 -17.87
C MET A 381 28.06 13.55 -16.35
N ILE A 382 27.17 14.21 -15.61
CA ILE A 382 27.30 14.31 -14.14
C ILE A 382 26.81 13.04 -13.42
N THR A 383 26.04 12.19 -14.11
CA THR A 383 25.40 10.95 -13.61
C THR A 383 24.50 11.17 -12.39
N VAL A 384 23.91 10.09 -11.85
CA VAL A 384 23.06 10.13 -10.63
C VAL A 384 23.75 10.74 -9.40
N PHE A 385 25.08 10.79 -9.36
CA PHE A 385 25.83 11.40 -8.25
C PHE A 385 25.78 12.92 -8.24
N GLY A 386 25.60 13.53 -9.41
CA GLY A 386 25.56 14.99 -9.56
C GLY A 386 24.19 15.60 -9.30
N TRP A 387 23.13 14.79 -9.32
CA TRP A 387 21.75 15.28 -9.30
C TRP A 387 21.40 15.92 -7.95
N ASN A 388 21.19 17.24 -8.00
CA ASN A 388 20.70 18.02 -6.88
C ASN A 388 19.26 18.47 -7.18
N ILE A 389 18.31 17.57 -6.93
CA ILE A 389 16.90 17.72 -7.34
C ILE A 389 16.33 19.12 -7.09
N PRO A 390 16.44 19.74 -5.88
CA PRO A 390 15.92 21.08 -5.65
C PRO A 390 16.51 22.15 -6.58
N LYS A 391 17.84 22.15 -6.77
CA LYS A 391 18.52 23.13 -7.63
C LYS A 391 18.21 22.90 -9.10
N GLU A 392 18.07 21.64 -9.51
CA GLU A 392 17.73 21.31 -10.88
C GLU A 392 16.30 21.71 -11.23
N ILE A 393 15.33 21.52 -10.34
CA ILE A 393 13.95 22.00 -10.54
C ILE A 393 13.92 23.51 -10.75
N GLU A 394 14.69 24.28 -9.98
CA GLU A 394 14.81 25.73 -10.16
C GLU A 394 15.44 26.12 -11.50
N ARG A 395 16.32 25.26 -12.05
CA ARG A 395 17.05 25.52 -13.28
C ARG A 395 16.28 25.15 -14.55
N ILE A 396 15.70 23.95 -14.59
CA ILE A 396 15.09 23.38 -15.80
C ILE A 396 13.57 23.29 -15.73
N GLY A 397 12.95 23.63 -14.60
CA GLY A 397 11.51 23.49 -14.40
C GLY A 397 11.11 22.15 -13.79
N LEU A 398 9.90 22.11 -13.21
CA LEU A 398 9.41 20.96 -12.44
C LEU A 398 9.01 19.80 -13.36
N ASN A 399 8.31 20.08 -14.45
CA ASN A 399 7.78 19.05 -15.35
C ASN A 399 8.92 18.37 -16.11
N ARG A 400 9.89 19.15 -16.61
CA ARG A 400 11.11 18.63 -17.24
C ARG A 400 11.95 17.82 -16.25
N ALA A 401 12.18 18.34 -15.05
CA ALA A 401 12.94 17.62 -14.02
C ALA A 401 12.27 16.28 -13.63
N GLU A 402 10.96 16.28 -13.40
CA GLU A 402 10.22 15.06 -13.09
C GLU A 402 10.38 14.01 -14.20
N PHE A 403 10.21 14.42 -15.46
CA PHE A 403 10.34 13.50 -16.58
C PHE A 403 11.77 12.95 -16.69
N ILE A 404 12.78 13.83 -16.70
CA ILE A 404 14.17 13.45 -16.89
C ILE A 404 14.60 12.48 -15.78
N PHE A 405 14.45 12.83 -14.51
CA PHE A 405 14.96 11.97 -13.43
C PHE A 405 14.20 10.64 -13.30
N ARG A 406 12.94 10.60 -13.75
CA ARG A 406 12.10 9.40 -13.70
C ARG A 406 12.28 8.47 -14.89
N TYR A 407 12.58 8.99 -16.07
CA TYR A 407 12.58 8.20 -17.30
C TYR A 407 13.94 8.15 -18.00
N LEU A 408 14.93 8.94 -17.58
CA LEU A 408 16.28 8.84 -18.12
C LEU A 408 16.80 7.40 -17.91
N PRO A 409 17.13 6.68 -18.99
CA PRO A 409 17.63 5.32 -18.92
C PRO A 409 18.79 5.21 -17.94
N CYS A 410 18.66 4.32 -16.97
CA CYS A 410 19.66 4.14 -15.92
C CYS A 410 20.02 2.65 -15.82
N PRO A 411 21.32 2.31 -15.74
CA PRO A 411 21.74 0.95 -15.46
C PRO A 411 21.13 0.41 -14.16
N PRO A 412 20.82 -0.91 -14.08
CA PRO A 412 20.13 -1.50 -12.94
C PRO A 412 20.90 -1.35 -11.62
N GLU A 413 22.23 -1.22 -11.66
CA GLU A 413 23.08 -1.00 -10.49
C GLU A 413 22.87 0.39 -9.87
N LEU A 414 22.50 1.39 -10.69
CA LEU A 414 22.26 2.77 -10.27
C LEU A 414 20.79 3.06 -9.94
N GLU A 415 19.88 2.12 -10.23
CA GLU A 415 18.44 2.26 -10.00
C GLU A 415 18.07 2.50 -8.53
N ASN A 416 18.81 1.91 -7.59
CA ASN A 416 18.56 2.13 -6.16
C ASN A 416 18.85 3.58 -5.77
N LEU A 417 19.96 4.13 -6.23
CA LEU A 417 20.34 5.54 -6.02
C LEU A 417 19.34 6.48 -6.68
N ARG A 418 18.90 6.14 -7.90
CA ARG A 418 17.87 6.89 -8.63
C ARG A 418 16.54 6.92 -7.87
N ARG A 419 16.10 5.79 -7.33
CA ARG A 419 14.87 5.71 -6.52
C ARG A 419 14.94 6.54 -5.24
N GLU A 420 16.09 6.56 -4.56
CA GLU A 420 16.31 7.43 -3.40
C GLU A 420 16.20 8.91 -3.77
N LEU A 421 16.75 9.32 -4.92
CA LEU A 421 16.65 10.69 -5.44
C LEU A 421 15.21 11.05 -5.81
N ILE A 422 14.52 10.16 -6.53
CA ILE A 422 13.13 10.37 -6.95
C ILE A 422 12.21 10.50 -5.73
N SER A 423 12.50 9.82 -4.62
CA SER A 423 11.71 10.00 -3.39
C SER A 423 11.69 11.45 -2.88
N GLN A 424 12.70 12.25 -3.23
CA GLN A 424 12.79 13.67 -2.89
C GLN A 424 11.94 14.56 -3.84
N LEU A 425 11.73 14.13 -5.09
CA LEU A 425 10.85 14.82 -6.06
C LEU A 425 9.38 14.82 -5.58
N PHE A 426 8.95 13.76 -4.90
CA PHE A 426 7.56 13.58 -4.45
C PHE A 426 7.23 14.27 -3.12
N ILE A 427 8.15 15.05 -2.54
CA ILE A 427 7.81 15.95 -1.44
C ILE A 427 7.09 17.16 -2.04
N LYS A 428 5.81 16.94 -2.40
CA LYS A 428 4.84 18.01 -2.61
C LYS A 428 4.81 18.88 -1.36
N SER A 429 4.56 20.17 -1.57
CA SER A 429 4.73 21.28 -0.62
C SER A 429 4.51 20.93 0.87
N PRO A 430 5.29 21.53 1.79
CA PRO A 430 5.08 21.34 3.23
C PRO A 430 3.63 21.62 3.67
N GLU A 431 2.89 22.44 2.91
CA GLU A 431 1.47 22.72 3.12
C GLU A 431 0.56 21.50 2.89
N GLU A 432 0.76 20.72 1.82
CA GLU A 432 -0.01 19.48 1.60
C GLU A 432 0.32 18.43 2.67
N LEU A 433 1.57 18.38 3.12
CA LEU A 433 2.01 17.51 4.22
C LEU A 433 1.38 17.91 5.55
N THR A 434 1.26 19.22 5.83
CA THR A 434 0.50 19.71 6.98
C THR A 434 -0.99 19.44 6.84
N MET A 435 -1.59 19.61 5.67
CA MET A 435 -3.00 19.29 5.43
C MET A 435 -3.28 17.78 5.54
N LEU A 436 -2.36 16.93 5.10
CA LEU A 436 -2.43 15.48 5.27
C LEU A 436 -2.28 15.07 6.74
N GLN A 437 -1.36 15.69 7.48
CA GLN A 437 -1.24 15.47 8.92
C GLN A 437 -2.47 15.98 9.67
N GLU A 438 -3.03 17.13 9.30
CA GLU A 438 -4.23 17.69 9.89
C GLU A 438 -5.46 16.83 9.60
N THR A 439 -5.63 16.36 8.36
CA THR A 439 -6.72 15.45 7.99
C THR A 439 -6.57 14.10 8.67
N MET A 440 -5.35 13.55 8.76
CA MET A 440 -5.09 12.32 9.50
C MET A 440 -5.39 12.49 11.00
N ASN A 441 -5.02 13.63 11.60
CA ASN A 441 -5.30 13.94 12.98
C ASN A 441 -6.80 14.17 13.23
N ALA A 442 -7.51 14.81 12.29
CA ALA A 442 -8.96 14.98 12.34
C ALA A 442 -9.67 13.63 12.28
N GLN A 443 -9.25 12.73 11.38
CA GLN A 443 -9.78 11.38 11.29
C GLN A 443 -9.50 10.56 12.56
N LYS A 444 -8.28 10.66 13.14
CA LYS A 444 -7.96 10.02 14.42
C LYS A 444 -8.87 10.52 15.55
N ARG A 445 -9.12 11.82 15.64
CA ARG A 445 -10.06 12.40 16.62
C ARG A 445 -11.49 11.91 16.40
N GLN A 446 -11.94 11.82 15.16
CA GLN A 446 -13.27 11.31 14.81
C GLN A 446 -13.41 9.82 15.18
N ILE A 447 -12.39 9.01 14.92
CA ILE A 447 -12.35 7.60 15.34
C ILE A 447 -12.40 7.48 16.87
N HIS A 448 -11.66 8.32 17.60
CA HIS A 448 -11.72 8.34 19.05
C HIS A 448 -13.10 8.73 19.58
N ALA A 449 -13.74 9.76 19.01
CA ALA A 449 -15.09 10.17 19.38
C ALA A 449 -16.10 9.06 19.12
N LEU A 450 -16.04 8.41 17.95
CA LEU A 450 -16.91 7.28 17.61
C LEU A 450 -16.68 6.07 18.54
N ARG A 451 -15.43 5.79 18.94
CA ARG A 451 -15.13 4.73 19.91
C ARG A 451 -15.72 5.05 21.28
N GLN A 452 -15.61 6.29 21.74
CA GLN A 452 -16.19 6.73 23.00
C GLN A 452 -17.73 6.68 22.95
N GLU A 453 -18.33 7.08 21.83
CA GLU A 453 -19.77 7.00 21.63
C GLU A 453 -20.26 5.56 21.58
N ASN A 454 -19.57 4.68 20.86
CA ASN A 454 -19.86 3.24 20.86
C ASN A 454 -19.76 2.66 22.27
N GLY A 455 -18.73 3.02 23.05
CA GLY A 455 -18.61 2.64 24.47
C GLY A 455 -19.77 3.14 25.32
N ARG A 456 -20.27 4.36 25.08
CA ARG A 456 -21.44 4.90 25.76
C ARG A 456 -22.73 4.16 25.37
N LEU A 457 -22.88 3.84 24.08
CA LEU A 457 -24.04 3.13 23.55
C LEU A 457 -24.08 1.67 24.02
N THR A 458 -22.94 0.97 24.07
CA THR A 458 -22.86 -0.38 24.64
C THR A 458 -23.20 -0.39 26.12
N ASN A 459 -22.74 0.61 26.89
CA ASN A 459 -23.15 0.76 28.30
C ASN A 459 -24.66 1.01 28.45
N LYS A 460 -25.24 1.90 27.64
CA LYS A 460 -26.70 2.14 27.62
C LYS A 460 -27.49 0.90 27.21
N LEU A 461 -26.99 0.13 26.24
CA LEU A 461 -27.56 -1.16 25.86
C LEU A 461 -27.52 -2.13 27.03
N GLY A 462 -26.38 -2.23 27.72
CA GLY A 462 -26.25 -3.05 28.92
C GLY A 462 -27.23 -2.67 30.03
N GLU A 463 -27.43 -1.37 30.26
CA GLU A 463 -28.44 -0.86 31.22
C GLU A 463 -29.87 -1.15 30.78
N ALA A 464 -30.19 -0.96 29.48
CA ALA A 464 -31.50 -1.27 28.92
C ALA A 464 -31.81 -2.77 29.03
N TYR A 465 -30.85 -3.64 28.69
CA TYR A 465 -31.01 -5.09 28.86
C TYR A 465 -31.22 -5.48 30.33
N LYS A 466 -30.52 -4.84 31.27
CA LYS A 466 -30.76 -5.06 32.71
C LYS A 466 -32.17 -4.61 33.12
N GLN A 467 -32.70 -3.51 32.57
CA GLN A 467 -34.06 -3.07 32.84
C GLN A 467 -35.10 -4.00 32.23
N VAL A 468 -34.88 -4.48 31.01
CA VAL A 468 -35.73 -5.48 30.34
C VAL A 468 -35.76 -6.77 31.15
N SER A 469 -34.60 -7.30 31.56
CA SER A 469 -34.52 -8.49 32.42
C SER A 469 -35.32 -8.31 33.71
N LYS A 470 -35.19 -7.17 34.37
CA LYS A 470 -35.98 -6.86 35.58
C LYS A 470 -37.49 -6.73 35.31
N ALA A 471 -37.88 -6.23 34.14
CA ALA A 471 -39.28 -6.13 33.74
C ALA A 471 -39.86 -7.50 33.38
N GLU A 472 -39.09 -8.34 32.71
CA GLU A 472 -39.45 -9.72 32.37
C GLU A 472 -39.60 -10.57 33.63
N GLU A 473 -38.66 -10.49 34.57
CA GLU A 473 -38.74 -11.14 35.88
C GLU A 473 -40.00 -10.72 36.66
N LYS A 474 -40.32 -9.41 36.66
CA LYS A 474 -41.57 -8.91 37.27
C LYS A 474 -42.81 -9.42 36.54
N SER A 475 -42.81 -9.45 35.20
CA SER A 475 -43.92 -9.99 34.41
C SER A 475 -44.11 -11.50 34.59
N HIS A 476 -43.03 -12.24 34.88
CA HIS A 476 -43.10 -13.67 35.15
C HIS A 476 -43.64 -14.00 36.54
N CYS A 477 -43.49 -13.10 37.52
CA CYS A 477 -44.23 -13.22 38.78
C CYS A 477 -45.72 -12.91 38.63
N ASP A 478 -46.11 -12.00 37.74
CA ASP A 478 -47.51 -11.57 37.59
C ASP A 478 -48.34 -12.38 36.58
N SER A 479 -47.73 -13.28 35.79
CA SER A 479 -48.40 -14.03 34.70
C SER A 479 -48.75 -15.49 35.03
N GLN A 480 -48.79 -15.88 36.30
CA GLN A 480 -49.38 -17.15 36.76
C GLN A 480 -50.93 -17.20 36.64
N ILE A 481 -51.53 -16.40 35.76
CA ILE A 481 -52.94 -16.54 35.36
C ILE A 481 -52.97 -17.34 34.04
N VAL A 482 -53.25 -18.63 34.20
CA VAL A 482 -53.48 -19.69 33.22
C VAL A 482 -54.06 -19.16 31.88
N ARG A 483 -53.24 -19.13 30.82
CA ARG A 483 -53.75 -19.06 29.44
C ARG A 483 -54.42 -20.40 29.08
N ASN A 484 -55.66 -20.30 28.60
CA ASN A 484 -56.58 -21.40 28.41
C ASN A 484 -56.08 -22.38 27.33
N LYS A 485 -56.00 -23.69 27.63
CA LYS A 485 -55.45 -24.73 26.75
C LYS A 485 -56.14 -24.83 25.38
N ALA A 486 -57.37 -24.30 25.25
CA ALA A 486 -58.14 -24.31 24.02
C ALA A 486 -57.51 -23.45 22.90
N ASP A 487 -56.87 -22.34 23.24
CA ASP A 487 -56.26 -21.45 22.22
C ASP A 487 -54.97 -22.06 21.65
N ILE A 488 -54.22 -22.79 22.48
CA ILE A 488 -53.01 -23.50 22.04
C ILE A 488 -53.37 -24.60 21.04
N GLN A 489 -54.48 -25.31 21.25
CA GLN A 489 -54.97 -26.33 20.33
C GLN A 489 -55.44 -25.74 19.00
N LYS A 490 -56.13 -24.59 19.02
CA LYS A 490 -56.53 -23.89 17.78
C LYS A 490 -55.34 -23.44 16.95
N ILE A 491 -54.30 -22.91 17.59
CA ILE A 491 -53.08 -22.48 16.89
C ILE A 491 -52.35 -23.68 16.28
N HIS A 492 -52.33 -24.82 16.96
CA HIS A 492 -51.69 -26.03 16.43
C HIS A 492 -52.45 -26.61 15.22
N HIS A 493 -53.78 -26.54 15.25
CA HIS A 493 -54.62 -27.01 14.15
C HIS A 493 -54.49 -26.13 12.91
N LEU A 494 -54.45 -24.79 13.09
CA LEU A 494 -54.25 -23.85 11.99
C LEU A 494 -52.86 -23.97 11.35
N LYS A 495 -51.83 -24.33 12.12
CA LYS A 495 -50.48 -24.57 11.57
C LYS A 495 -50.41 -25.81 10.69
N GLY A 496 -51.06 -26.91 11.08
CA GLY A 496 -51.12 -28.13 10.27
C GLY A 496 -51.82 -27.91 8.92
N LEU A 497 -52.91 -27.12 8.92
CA LEU A 497 -53.68 -26.80 7.71
C LEU A 497 -52.87 -25.94 6.71
N ILE A 498 -52.00 -25.07 7.21
CA ILE A 498 -51.09 -24.27 6.38
C ILE A 498 -49.98 -25.14 5.76
N GLU A 499 -49.53 -26.18 6.48
CA GLU A 499 -48.52 -27.12 6.00
C GLU A 499 -49.06 -28.02 4.88
N GLU A 500 -50.31 -28.48 5.01
CA GLU A 500 -51.01 -29.21 3.94
C GLU A 500 -51.16 -28.37 2.68
N LEU A 501 -51.56 -27.09 2.81
CA LEU A 501 -51.70 -26.17 1.68
C LEU A 501 -50.36 -25.88 0.98
N LYS A 502 -49.26 -25.82 1.73
CA LYS A 502 -47.92 -25.61 1.15
C LYS A 502 -47.45 -26.83 0.35
N ASN A 503 -47.65 -28.03 0.87
CA ASN A 503 -47.28 -29.26 0.19
C ASN A 503 -48.09 -29.45 -1.11
N GLU A 504 -49.35 -29.04 -1.12
CA GLU A 504 -50.19 -29.13 -2.32
C GLU A 504 -49.74 -28.15 -3.42
N ILE A 505 -49.28 -26.95 -3.06
CA ILE A 505 -48.71 -25.97 -4.00
C ILE A 505 -47.41 -26.49 -4.60
N GLU A 506 -46.53 -27.07 -3.77
CA GLU A 506 -45.22 -27.55 -4.20
C GLU A 506 -45.32 -28.74 -5.17
N ARG A 507 -46.37 -29.56 -5.02
CA ARG A 507 -46.66 -30.69 -5.90
C ARG A 507 -47.13 -30.27 -7.30
N LEU A 508 -47.78 -29.11 -7.42
CA LEU A 508 -48.28 -28.57 -8.68
C LEU A 508 -47.20 -27.88 -9.53
N THR A 509 -46.03 -27.57 -8.97
CA THR A 509 -44.94 -26.87 -9.67
C THR A 509 -43.92 -27.77 -10.40
N ILE A 510 -44.01 -29.09 -10.30
CA ILE A 510 -42.93 -30.01 -10.76
C ILE A 510 -43.12 -30.55 -12.20
N GLU A 511 -44.23 -30.25 -12.90
CA GLU A 511 -44.40 -30.66 -14.31
C GLU A 511 -43.94 -29.57 -15.29
N ASN A 512 -42.61 -29.40 -15.45
CA ASN A 512 -41.99 -28.91 -16.70
C ASN A 512 -40.44 -28.97 -16.61
N PRO A 513 -39.77 -29.90 -17.30
CA PRO A 513 -38.33 -29.86 -17.49
C PRO A 513 -37.97 -29.61 -18.96
N GLN A 514 -37.20 -28.55 -19.23
CA GLN A 514 -36.24 -28.56 -20.33
C GLN A 514 -34.92 -27.93 -19.83
N GLU A 515 -33.88 -28.77 -19.85
CA GLU A 515 -32.47 -28.38 -19.75
C GLU A 515 -32.01 -27.82 -21.09
N GLU A 516 -31.20 -26.76 -21.08
CA GLU A 516 -30.16 -26.57 -22.09
C GLU A 516 -28.84 -26.12 -21.42
N LEU A 517 -27.79 -26.86 -21.77
CA LEU A 517 -26.37 -26.59 -21.51
C LEU A 517 -25.94 -25.33 -22.26
N ILE A 518 -25.03 -24.53 -21.68
CA ILE A 518 -24.32 -23.48 -22.41
C ILE A 518 -22.81 -23.59 -22.16
N GLU A 519 -22.09 -23.61 -23.28
CA GLU A 519 -20.63 -23.65 -23.45
C GLU A 519 -19.92 -22.40 -22.92
N GLU A 520 -18.65 -22.56 -22.52
CA GLU A 520 -17.73 -21.46 -22.24
C GLU A 520 -17.34 -20.74 -23.53
N VAL A 521 -17.45 -19.40 -23.55
CA VAL A 521 -17.02 -18.55 -24.66
C VAL A 521 -15.79 -17.74 -24.24
N GLU A 522 -14.73 -17.85 -25.04
CA GLU A 522 -13.47 -17.13 -24.93
C GLU A 522 -13.64 -15.61 -25.17
N LEU A 523 -12.83 -14.83 -24.45
CA LEU A 523 -12.76 -13.36 -24.54
C LEU A 523 -11.83 -12.93 -25.68
N THR A 524 -12.35 -12.14 -26.60
CA THR A 524 -11.55 -11.22 -27.44
C THR A 524 -12.09 -9.80 -27.29
N GLU A 525 -11.18 -8.86 -26.98
CA GLU A 525 -11.43 -7.43 -27.00
C GLU A 525 -11.01 -6.86 -28.37
N GLU A 526 -11.93 -6.16 -29.04
CA GLU A 526 -11.63 -5.31 -30.20
C GLU A 526 -12.04 -3.85 -29.91
N PRO A 527 -11.41 -2.85 -30.58
CA PRO A 527 -11.55 -1.43 -30.28
C PRO A 527 -12.82 -0.81 -30.87
N ILE A 528 -13.19 0.35 -30.32
CA ILE A 528 -14.43 1.08 -30.63
C ILE A 528 -14.27 1.89 -31.92
N GLU A 529 -15.06 1.56 -32.95
CA GLU A 529 -15.40 2.51 -34.02
C GLU A 529 -16.60 3.37 -33.59
N GLU A 530 -16.47 4.68 -33.74
CA GLU A 530 -17.53 5.67 -33.51
C GLU A 530 -18.60 5.58 -34.62
N GLY A 531 -19.54 4.65 -34.47
CA GLY A 531 -20.76 4.60 -35.25
C GLY A 531 -21.90 5.34 -34.54
N ILE A 532 -22.49 6.32 -35.22
CA ILE A 532 -23.69 7.06 -34.77
C ILE A 532 -24.83 6.06 -34.59
N CYS A 533 -25.10 5.65 -33.34
CA CYS A 533 -26.19 4.74 -32.99
C CYS A 533 -27.37 5.54 -32.41
N SER A 534 -28.56 5.34 -32.98
CA SER A 534 -29.80 6.03 -32.62
C SER A 534 -30.31 5.59 -31.24
N ASP A 535 -30.46 6.55 -30.32
CA ASP A 535 -31.02 6.37 -28.96
C ASP A 535 -32.49 5.87 -28.93
N ASP A 536 -33.12 5.70 -30.09
CA ASP A 536 -34.53 5.30 -30.26
C ASP A 536 -34.83 3.90 -29.67
N VAL A 537 -33.84 2.99 -29.61
CA VAL A 537 -34.03 1.60 -29.11
C VAL A 537 -34.24 1.54 -27.59
N LEU A 538 -33.79 2.57 -26.87
CA LEU A 538 -33.89 2.64 -25.41
C LEU A 538 -35.08 3.48 -24.95
N GLU A 539 -35.86 4.06 -25.86
CA GLU A 539 -36.96 4.96 -25.51
C GLU A 539 -38.01 4.26 -24.62
N GLY A 540 -38.29 4.88 -23.47
CA GLY A 540 -39.28 4.38 -22.50
C GLY A 540 -38.85 3.19 -21.64
N LYS A 541 -37.66 2.60 -21.87
CA LYS A 541 -37.14 1.50 -21.04
C LYS A 541 -36.50 2.00 -19.74
N THR A 542 -36.62 1.21 -18.69
CA THR A 542 -35.99 1.46 -17.38
C THR A 542 -34.71 0.62 -17.23
N ILE A 543 -33.56 1.29 -17.17
CA ILE A 543 -32.24 0.67 -17.02
C ILE A 543 -31.82 0.72 -15.55
N LEU A 544 -31.61 -0.45 -14.94
CA LEU A 544 -31.09 -0.57 -13.58
C LEU A 544 -29.59 -0.86 -13.61
N ILE A 545 -28.78 0.03 -13.02
CA ILE A 545 -27.34 -0.15 -12.86
C ILE A 545 -27.05 -0.59 -11.42
N LEU A 546 -26.48 -1.78 -11.29
CA LEU A 546 -26.12 -2.42 -10.03
C LEU A 546 -24.61 -2.28 -9.78
N GLY A 547 -24.26 -1.59 -8.68
CA GLY A 547 -22.89 -1.38 -8.23
C GLY A 547 -22.42 0.07 -8.30
N GLY A 548 -21.54 0.43 -7.37
CA GLY A 548 -20.94 1.77 -7.24
C GLY A 548 -21.84 2.78 -6.53
N TYR A 549 -21.23 3.66 -5.74
CA TYR A 549 -21.94 4.73 -5.03
C TYR A 549 -22.13 5.93 -5.96
N ARG A 550 -23.38 6.27 -6.28
CA ARG A 550 -23.71 7.45 -7.10
C ARG A 550 -24.76 8.29 -6.39
N THR A 551 -24.37 9.48 -5.96
CA THR A 551 -25.29 10.50 -5.46
C THR A 551 -26.08 11.06 -6.64
N HIS A 552 -27.40 10.89 -6.58
CA HIS A 552 -28.45 11.52 -7.39
C HIS A 552 -28.02 12.06 -8.77
N LEU A 553 -28.35 11.31 -9.83
CA LEU A 553 -28.32 11.83 -11.19
C LEU A 553 -29.59 12.64 -11.46
N ASP A 554 -29.42 13.86 -11.96
CA ASP A 554 -30.51 14.67 -12.49
C ASP A 554 -31.14 13.97 -13.70
N ASN A 555 -32.37 13.49 -13.53
CA ASN A 555 -33.14 12.71 -14.52
C ASN A 555 -33.68 13.55 -15.70
N GLN A 556 -33.17 14.75 -15.96
CA GLN A 556 -33.96 15.73 -16.71
C GLN A 556 -33.85 15.72 -18.23
N HIS A 557 -32.96 14.95 -18.88
CA HIS A 557 -32.86 14.98 -20.34
C HIS A 557 -32.46 13.65 -21.00
N ARG A 558 -33.15 12.54 -20.69
CA ARG A 558 -32.91 11.27 -21.39
C ARG A 558 -34.23 10.58 -21.76
N THR A 559 -34.25 9.99 -22.95
CA THR A 559 -35.36 9.19 -23.51
C THR A 559 -35.63 7.90 -22.73
N TYR A 560 -34.76 7.54 -21.78
CA TYR A 560 -34.81 6.33 -20.96
C TYR A 560 -34.59 6.67 -19.47
N GLN A 561 -35.17 5.87 -18.58
CA GLN A 561 -35.05 6.07 -17.13
C GLN A 561 -33.89 5.24 -16.57
N VAL A 562 -32.96 5.86 -15.84
CA VAL A 562 -31.86 5.15 -15.17
C VAL A 562 -32.10 5.11 -13.67
N ILE A 563 -32.08 3.90 -13.11
CA ILE A 563 -32.14 3.65 -11.67
C ILE A 563 -30.82 3.02 -11.25
N THR A 564 -30.24 3.43 -10.12
CA THR A 564 -28.93 2.92 -9.66
C THR A 564 -29.05 2.33 -8.26
N HIS A 565 -28.34 1.25 -7.93
CA HIS A 565 -28.30 0.70 -6.57
C HIS A 565 -26.86 0.31 -6.15
N ASP A 566 -26.45 0.60 -4.92
CA ASP A 566 -25.07 0.40 -4.42
C ASP A 566 -24.73 -1.09 -4.18
N THR A 567 -25.73 -1.96 -3.99
CA THR A 567 -25.58 -3.44 -3.89
C THR A 567 -24.65 -3.97 -2.78
N ARG A 568 -24.25 -3.11 -1.83
CA ARG A 568 -23.51 -3.50 -0.62
C ARG A 568 -24.36 -4.29 0.37
N ARG A 569 -25.68 -4.11 0.34
CA ARG A 569 -26.67 -4.84 1.13
C ARG A 569 -27.82 -5.28 0.22
N LEU A 570 -28.37 -6.44 0.49
CA LEU A 570 -29.59 -6.97 -0.14
C LEU A 570 -30.79 -6.50 0.69
N ASP A 571 -31.10 -5.22 0.60
CA ASP A 571 -32.24 -4.60 1.28
C ASP A 571 -33.53 -4.72 0.44
N PRO A 572 -34.70 -4.43 1.01
CA PRO A 572 -35.96 -4.48 0.26
C PRO A 572 -35.95 -3.59 -0.99
N ASP A 573 -35.24 -2.46 -0.94
CA ASP A 573 -35.09 -1.51 -2.05
C ASP A 573 -34.37 -2.13 -3.26
N PHE A 574 -33.36 -2.98 -3.04
CA PHE A 574 -32.73 -3.76 -4.10
C PHE A 574 -33.76 -4.57 -4.93
N TYR A 575 -34.64 -5.32 -4.25
CA TYR A 575 -35.65 -6.14 -4.94
C TYR A 575 -36.76 -5.30 -5.57
N GLU A 576 -37.13 -4.18 -4.96
CA GLU A 576 -38.09 -3.24 -5.57
C GLU A 576 -37.56 -2.62 -6.86
N ARG A 577 -36.27 -2.28 -6.89
CA ARG A 577 -35.61 -1.74 -8.09
C ARG A 577 -35.46 -2.79 -9.19
N LEU A 578 -35.12 -4.04 -8.84
CA LEU A 578 -35.09 -5.17 -9.79
C LEU A 578 -36.45 -5.41 -10.45
N LYS A 579 -37.54 -5.30 -9.69
CA LYS A 579 -38.91 -5.44 -10.22
C LYS A 579 -39.24 -4.34 -11.24
N LYS A 580 -38.83 -3.11 -10.99
CA LYS A 580 -39.10 -1.93 -11.84
C LYS A 580 -38.22 -1.84 -13.09
N ALA A 581 -37.13 -2.59 -13.15
CA ALA A 581 -36.19 -2.53 -14.27
C ALA A 581 -36.67 -3.35 -15.47
N ASP A 582 -36.51 -2.83 -16.68
CA ASP A 582 -36.67 -3.58 -17.92
C ASP A 582 -35.32 -4.18 -18.36
N ILE A 583 -34.23 -3.45 -18.14
CA ILE A 583 -32.86 -3.86 -18.44
C ILE A 583 -32.01 -3.81 -17.17
N ILE A 584 -31.27 -4.87 -16.88
CA ILE A 584 -30.39 -4.97 -15.72
C ILE A 584 -28.93 -4.86 -16.18
N VAL A 585 -28.14 -4.02 -15.53
CA VAL A 585 -26.72 -3.81 -15.82
C VAL A 585 -25.92 -4.02 -14.55
N VAL A 586 -24.91 -4.89 -14.61
CA VAL A 586 -24.03 -5.23 -13.49
C VAL A 586 -22.64 -4.64 -13.70
N LEU A 587 -22.21 -3.77 -12.77
CA LEU A 587 -20.85 -3.25 -12.74
C LEU A 587 -19.93 -4.25 -12.04
N THR A 588 -19.22 -5.07 -12.80
CA THR A 588 -18.49 -6.25 -12.30
C THR A 588 -17.43 -5.91 -11.24
N ARG A 589 -16.85 -4.70 -11.28
CA ARG A 589 -15.85 -4.24 -10.31
C ARG A 589 -16.43 -3.66 -9.01
N TYR A 590 -17.73 -3.34 -8.98
CA TYR A 590 -18.33 -2.54 -7.90
C TYR A 590 -19.60 -3.15 -7.30
N ILE A 591 -19.78 -4.48 -7.43
CA ILE A 591 -20.90 -5.25 -6.88
C ILE A 591 -20.39 -6.37 -5.95
N SER A 592 -21.15 -6.71 -4.91
CA SER A 592 -20.84 -7.92 -4.13
C SER A 592 -21.17 -9.18 -4.91
N HIS A 593 -20.34 -10.21 -4.81
CA HIS A 593 -20.54 -11.47 -5.54
C HIS A 593 -21.93 -12.06 -5.29
N ARG A 594 -22.43 -11.95 -4.05
CA ARG A 594 -23.78 -12.38 -3.66
C ARG A 594 -24.89 -11.60 -4.39
N ALA A 595 -24.79 -10.27 -4.46
CA ALA A 595 -25.80 -9.46 -5.15
C ALA A 595 -25.79 -9.65 -6.67
N MET A 596 -24.61 -9.95 -7.25
CA MET A 596 -24.50 -10.31 -8.65
C MET A 596 -25.24 -11.62 -8.97
N TRP A 597 -25.06 -12.66 -8.15
CA TRP A 597 -25.76 -13.94 -8.34
C TRP A 597 -27.27 -13.78 -8.20
N GLU A 598 -27.73 -13.06 -7.17
CA GLU A 598 -29.16 -12.79 -6.97
C GLU A 598 -29.78 -12.02 -8.15
N ALA A 599 -29.08 -11.01 -8.67
CA ALA A 599 -29.54 -10.26 -9.85
C ALA A 599 -29.59 -11.12 -11.11
N LYS A 600 -28.62 -12.04 -11.28
CA LYS A 600 -28.58 -12.99 -12.40
C LYS A 600 -29.73 -13.98 -12.32
N GLU A 601 -29.97 -14.57 -11.15
CA GLU A 601 -31.08 -15.49 -10.92
C GLU A 601 -32.42 -14.79 -11.19
N TYR A 602 -32.61 -13.58 -10.67
CA TYR A 602 -33.83 -12.79 -10.91
C TYR A 602 -34.03 -12.47 -12.39
N ALA A 603 -32.97 -12.07 -13.10
CA ALA A 603 -33.04 -11.76 -14.53
C ALA A 603 -33.46 -12.99 -15.36
N ILE A 604 -32.95 -14.18 -15.03
CA ILE A 604 -33.30 -15.43 -15.69
C ILE A 604 -34.77 -15.80 -15.42
N LEU A 605 -35.20 -15.71 -14.16
CA LEU A 605 -36.57 -16.06 -13.77
C LEU A 605 -37.63 -15.16 -14.43
N GLU A 606 -37.34 -13.88 -14.58
CA GLU A 606 -38.27 -12.88 -15.14
C GLU A 606 -38.01 -12.60 -16.64
N GLN A 607 -37.08 -13.34 -17.26
CA GLN A 607 -36.69 -13.17 -18.67
C GLN A 607 -36.28 -11.73 -19.03
N LYS A 608 -35.55 -11.07 -18.13
CA LYS A 608 -35.05 -9.70 -18.33
C LYS A 608 -33.61 -9.72 -18.86
N PRO A 609 -33.26 -8.89 -19.86
CA PRO A 609 -31.90 -8.80 -20.36
C PRO A 609 -30.96 -8.29 -19.27
N ILE A 610 -29.84 -9.01 -19.08
CA ILE A 610 -28.79 -8.67 -18.11
C ILE A 610 -27.45 -8.48 -18.81
N TYR A 611 -26.81 -7.33 -18.59
CA TYR A 611 -25.54 -6.97 -19.19
C TYR A 611 -24.45 -6.77 -18.13
N TYR A 612 -23.25 -7.29 -18.40
CA TYR A 612 -22.09 -7.13 -17.53
C TYR A 612 -21.12 -6.12 -18.14
N THR A 613 -20.65 -5.16 -17.35
CA THR A 613 -19.70 -4.13 -17.84
C THR A 613 -18.74 -3.69 -16.75
N SER A 614 -17.53 -3.31 -17.17
CA SER A 614 -16.52 -2.67 -16.32
C SER A 614 -16.61 -1.15 -16.35
N PHE A 615 -17.36 -0.57 -17.30
CA PHE A 615 -17.46 0.87 -17.50
C PHE A 615 -18.38 1.52 -16.46
N THR A 616 -17.97 2.68 -15.95
CA THR A 616 -18.79 3.47 -15.01
C THR A 616 -19.52 4.63 -15.69
N ASN A 617 -19.18 4.99 -16.94
CA ASN A 617 -19.81 6.12 -17.62
C ASN A 617 -21.20 5.72 -18.19
N ILE A 618 -22.28 6.39 -17.77
CA ILE A 618 -23.67 6.01 -18.14
C ILE A 618 -23.93 6.13 -19.64
N PRO A 619 -23.55 7.21 -20.34
CA PRO A 619 -23.57 7.27 -21.81
C PRO A 619 -22.93 6.06 -22.49
N ARG A 620 -21.75 5.63 -22.00
CA ARG A 620 -21.03 4.48 -22.57
C ARG A 620 -21.76 3.16 -22.30
N ILE A 621 -22.34 3.01 -21.11
CA ILE A 621 -23.18 1.87 -20.75
C ILE A 621 -24.42 1.82 -21.65
N ALA A 622 -25.11 2.96 -21.84
CA ALA A 622 -26.30 3.06 -22.67
C ALA A 622 -25.99 2.73 -24.14
N HIS A 623 -24.91 3.28 -24.70
CA HIS A 623 -24.46 2.95 -26.06
C HIS A 623 -24.18 1.46 -26.23
N MET A 624 -23.47 0.84 -25.27
CA MET A 624 -23.20 -0.61 -25.30
C MET A 624 -24.50 -1.44 -25.29
N ILE A 625 -25.50 -1.03 -24.51
CA ILE A 625 -26.80 -1.70 -24.46
C ILE A 625 -27.55 -1.51 -25.78
N ALA A 626 -27.59 -0.29 -26.32
CA ALA A 626 -28.24 0.00 -27.59
C ALA A 626 -27.67 -0.84 -28.74
N VAL A 627 -26.33 -0.99 -28.81
CA VAL A 627 -25.66 -1.84 -29.81
C VAL A 627 -26.04 -3.31 -29.63
N LYS A 628 -26.09 -3.82 -28.40
CA LYS A 628 -26.43 -5.24 -28.14
C LYS A 628 -27.89 -5.56 -28.39
N GLU A 629 -28.82 -4.68 -28.04
CA GLU A 629 -30.25 -4.84 -28.29
C GLU A 629 -30.59 -4.75 -29.79
N GLN A 630 -29.78 -4.08 -30.62
CA GLN A 630 -29.94 -4.09 -32.08
C GLN A 630 -29.45 -5.40 -32.73
N GLN A 631 -28.60 -6.16 -32.04
CA GLN A 631 -28.05 -7.42 -32.53
C GLN A 631 -28.91 -8.64 -32.14
N MET A 632 -29.81 -8.48 -31.17
CA MET A 632 -30.83 -9.48 -30.79
C MET A 632 -32.12 -9.24 -31.57
#